data_AF-T0M5Y2-F1
#
_entry.id   AF-T0M5Y2-F1
#
_cell.length_a   1.000
_cell.length_b   1.000
_cell.length_c   1.000
_cell.angle_alpha   90.00
_cell.angle_beta   90.00
_cell.angle_gamma   90.00
#
_symmetry.space_group_name_H-M   'P 1'
#
loop_
_entity.id
_entity.type
_entity.pdbx_description
1 polymer ?
#
loop_
_entity_poly.entity_id
_entity_poly.type
_entity_poly.pdbx_seq_one_letter_code
_entity_poly.pdbx_strand_id
1 'polypeptide(L)' 'MTQVSIVQLKYKALKLPEPVKSLILSELDTIDSTELIFKLGTWDKLLAMEVTQK' A
#
# COMPACT_ATOMS: atom_id res chain seq x y z
N MET A 1 7.96 11.57 -15.08
CA MET A 1 7.66 10.55 -14.06
C MET A 1 8.28 11.03 -12.77
N THR A 2 7.46 11.21 -11.74
CA THR A 2 7.87 11.80 -10.46
C THR A 2 8.02 10.66 -9.47
N GLN A 3 9.26 10.38 -9.05
CA GLN A 3 9.54 9.32 -8.09
C GLN A 3 9.30 9.83 -6.67
N VAL A 4 8.67 9.01 -5.84
CA VAL A 4 8.42 9.29 -4.42
C VAL A 4 8.93 8.13 -3.58
N SER A 5 9.55 8.45 -2.44
CA SER A 5 9.97 7.43 -1.48
C SER A 5 8.80 6.97 -0.64
N ILE A 6 8.64 5.66 -0.50
CA ILE A 6 7.56 5.03 0.29
C ILE A 6 8.06 4.29 1.53
N VAL A 7 9.33 4.51 1.93
CA VAL A 7 9.92 3.85 3.11
C VAL A 7 9.07 4.07 4.37
N GLN A 8 8.58 5.30 4.58
CA GLN A 8 7.70 5.62 5.71
C GLN A 8 6.35 4.89 5.64
N LEU A 9 5.83 4.67 4.42
CA LEU A 9 4.60 3.90 4.21
C LEU A 9 4.82 2.42 4.53
N LYS A 10 5.96 1.84 4.13
CA LYS A 10 6.32 0.45 4.47
C LYS A 10 6.41 0.21 5.98
N TYR A 11 6.99 1.14 6.73
CA TYR A 11 6.99 1.04 8.20
C TYR A 11 5.58 1.05 8.79
N LYS A 12 4.68 1.88 8.26
CA LYS A 12 3.26 1.89 8.68
C LYS A 12 2.55 0.60 8.27
N ALA A 13 2.88 0.03 7.11
CA ALA A 13 2.28 -1.20 6.59
C ALA A 13 2.53 -2.43 7.47
N LEU A 14 3.57 -2.43 8.31
CA LEU A 14 3.82 -3.51 9.27
C LEU A 14 2.64 -3.80 10.22
N LYS A 15 1.80 -2.78 10.46
CA LYS A 15 0.60 -2.85 11.32
C LYS A 15 -0.71 -3.09 10.55
N LEU A 16 -0.65 -3.17 9.22
CA LEU A 16 -1.82 -3.44 8.41
C LEU A 16 -2.09 -4.95 8.35
N PRO A 17 -3.35 -5.35 8.10
CA PRO A 17 -3.70 -6.74 7.88
C PRO A 17 -3.22 -7.27 6.52
N GLU A 18 -3.23 -8.59 6.37
CA GLU A 18 -2.95 -9.26 5.10
C GLU A 18 -4.19 -9.22 4.19
N PRO A 19 -4.07 -9.12 2.86
CA PRO A 19 -2.82 -9.17 2.09
C PRO A 19 -2.15 -7.79 1.92
N VAL A 20 -2.77 -6.71 2.42
CA VAL A 20 -2.35 -5.33 2.14
C VAL A 20 -0.94 -5.04 2.66
N LYS A 21 -0.61 -5.57 3.85
CA LYS A 21 0.75 -5.51 4.39
C LYS A 21 1.78 -6.10 3.42
N SER A 22 1.59 -7.35 2.98
CA SER A 22 2.54 -8.00 2.07
C SER A 22 2.68 -7.27 0.74
N LEU A 23 1.57 -6.75 0.20
CA LEU A 23 1.59 -5.97 -1.04
C LEU A 23 2.48 -4.72 -0.91
N ILE A 24 2.27 -3.90 0.14
CA ILE A 24 3.07 -2.68 0.34
C ILE A 24 4.55 -2.99 0.57
N LEU A 25 4.85 -4.05 1.33
CA LEU A 25 6.23 -4.44 1.64
C LEU A 25 6.97 -5.00 0.42
N SER A 26 6.26 -5.55 -0.56
CA SER A 26 6.84 -6.08 -1.80
C SER A 26 7.26 -5.02 -2.82
N GLU A 27 6.78 -3.78 -2.66
CA GLU A 27 7.12 -2.67 -3.56
C GLU A 27 8.59 -2.23 -3.44
N LEU A 28 9.10 -1.48 -4.41
CA LEU A 28 10.39 -0.81 -4.28
C LEU A 28 10.31 0.35 -3.27
N ASP A 29 11.44 0.80 -2.72
CA ASP A 29 11.47 1.92 -1.78
C ASP A 29 11.12 3.27 -2.42
N THR A 30 11.18 3.33 -3.76
CA THR A 30 10.77 4.45 -4.59
C THR A 30 9.84 3.95 -5.68
N ILE A 31 8.77 4.70 -5.94
CA ILE A 31 7.75 4.36 -6.94
C ILE A 31 7.32 5.64 -7.68
N ASP A 32 6.82 5.50 -8.92
CA ASP A 32 6.22 6.65 -9.61
C ASP A 32 4.95 7.11 -8.88
N SER A 33 4.77 8.43 -8.76
CA SER A 33 3.64 9.02 -8.05
C SER A 33 2.29 8.59 -8.62
N THR A 34 2.20 8.38 -9.93
CA THR A 34 0.97 7.96 -10.61
C THR A 34 0.63 6.51 -10.27
N GLU A 35 1.66 5.66 -10.27
CA GLU A 35 1.53 4.25 -9.88
C GLU A 35 1.14 4.14 -8.40
N LEU A 36 1.76 4.95 -7.53
CA LEU A 36 1.43 4.98 -6.10
C LEU A 36 -0.04 5.33 -5.86
N ILE A 37 -0.59 6.33 -6.57
CA ILE A 37 -2.00 6.71 -6.43
C ILE A 37 -2.92 5.53 -6.77
N PHE A 38 -2.62 4.81 -7.85
CA PHE A 38 -3.41 3.64 -8.25
C PHE A 38 -3.33 2.50 -7.21
N LYS A 39 -2.13 2.22 -6.69
CA LYS A 39 -1.93 1.18 -5.67
C LYS A 39 -2.59 1.53 -4.35
N LEU A 40 -2.50 2.79 -3.90
CA LEU A 40 -3.21 3.27 -2.71
C LEU A 40 -4.72 3.03 -2.82
N GLY A 41 -5.34 3.36 -3.96
CA GLY A 41 -6.76 3.09 -4.17
C GLY A 41 -7.12 1.59 -4.18
N THR A 42 -6.18 0.72 -4.59
CA THR A 42 -6.38 -0.74 -4.54
C THR A 42 -6.27 -1.26 -3.11
N TRP A 43 -5.24 -0.83 -2.37
CA TRP A 43 -5.03 -1.22 -0.98
C TRP A 43 -6.18 -0.75 -0.07
N ASP A 44 -6.69 0.46 -0.28
CA ASP A 44 -7.84 1.01 0.46
C ASP A 44 -9.10 0.14 0.27
N LYS A 45 -9.40 -0.29 -0.97
CA LYS A 45 -10.51 -1.21 -1.25
C LYS A 45 -10.33 -2.56 -0.56
N LEU A 46 -9.12 -3.12 -0.57
CA LEU A 46 -8.83 -4.39 0.10
C LEU A 46 -9.04 -4.28 1.61
N LEU A 47 -8.59 -3.19 2.24
CA LEU A 47 -8.83 -2.94 3.65
C LEU A 47 -10.33 -2.82 3.96
N ALA A 48 -11.10 -2.13 3.12
CA ALA A 48 -12.55 -1.98 3.31
C ALA A 48 -13.28 -3.33 3.17
N MET A 49 -12.82 -4.22 2.29
CA MET A 49 -13.41 -5.57 2.13
C MET A 49 -13.18 -6.44 3.38
N GLU A 50 -12.00 -6.38 3.99
CA GLU A 50 -11.75 -7.11 5.25
C GLU A 50 -12.61 -6.62 6.42
N VAL A 51 -12.88 -5.31 6.50
CA VAL A 51 -13.78 -4.75 7.52
C VAL A 51 -15.21 -5.26 7.33
N THR A 52 -15.63 -5.51 6.09
CA THR A 52 -16.97 -6.01 5.77
C THR A 52 -17.15 -7.51 6.04
N GLN A 53 -16.05 -8.26 6.18
CA GLN A 53 -16.06 -9.71 6.40
C GLN A 53 -15.94 -10.13 7.89
N LYS A 54 -15.85 -9.19 8.82
CA LYS A 54 -15.90 -9.43 10.28
C LYS A 54 -17.28 -9.14 10.85
#